data_AF-A0AAD2FJG7-F1
#
_entry.id   AF-A0AAD2FJG7-F1
#
_cell.length_a   1.000
_cell.length_b   1.000
_cell.length_c   1.000
_cell.angle_alpha   90.00
_cell.angle_beta   90.00
_cell.angle_gamma   90.00
#
_symmetry.space_group_name_H-M   'P 1'
#
loop_
_entity.id
_entity.type
_entity.pdbx_description
1 polymer ?
#
loop_
_entity_poly.entity_id
_entity_poly.type
_entity_poly.pdbx_seq_one_letter_code
_entity_poly.pdbx_strand_id
1 'polypeptide(L)'
;MDSGCTNITICNDEHMHGLRHAEKELDMHTYVGSRVLDKEGFLGRFPPPVYHNEDGIANVLAMREMIAGGYCITMDTDADNAFIVHCDGNRKMQFVNCKGVYVLEQLGANVEPGAKETSAMYRRQLSNF
;
A
#
# COMPACT_ATOMS: atom_id res chain seq x y z
N MET A 1 -8.36 10.86 -5.34
CA MET A 1 -8.71 10.93 -3.90
C MET A 1 -7.49 10.44 -3.16
N ASP A 2 -6.99 11.17 -2.17
CA ASP A 2 -6.13 10.52 -1.16
C ASP A 2 -6.95 9.41 -0.50
N SER A 3 -6.34 8.45 0.18
CA SER A 3 -7.08 7.31 0.73
C SER A 3 -8.15 7.69 1.77
N GLY A 4 -8.32 8.97 2.12
CA GLY A 4 -9.12 9.43 3.26
C GLY A 4 -8.57 8.91 4.59
N CYS A 5 -7.38 8.30 4.56
CA CYS A 5 -6.83 7.54 5.65
C CYS A 5 -5.69 8.32 6.31
N THR A 6 -5.71 8.36 7.63
CA THR A 6 -4.68 9.04 8.43
C THR A 6 -3.48 8.16 8.73
N ASN A 7 -3.59 6.84 8.50
CA ASN A 7 -2.60 5.84 8.89
C ASN A 7 -2.36 4.82 7.78
N ILE A 8 -1.13 4.35 7.64
CA ILE A 8 -0.79 3.27 6.73
C ILE A 8 -1.26 1.93 7.30
N THR A 9 -1.97 1.15 6.48
CA THR A 9 -2.37 -0.23 6.80
C THR A 9 -1.87 -1.19 5.73
N ILE A 10 -1.26 -2.30 6.15
CA ILE A 10 -0.68 -3.32 5.27
C ILE A 10 -1.35 -4.65 5.57
N CYS A 11 -1.77 -5.38 4.53
CA CYS A 11 -2.40 -6.71 4.62
C CYS A 11 -1.51 -7.83 4.06
N ASN A 12 -0.36 -7.50 3.49
CA ASN A 12 0.60 -8.47 2.98
C ASN A 12 1.69 -8.73 4.04
N ASP A 13 1.56 -9.82 4.80
CA ASP A 13 2.54 -10.25 5.82
C ASP A 13 3.97 -10.33 5.27
N GLU A 14 4.11 -10.79 4.02
CA GLU A 14 5.40 -10.92 3.32
C GLU A 14 6.16 -9.60 3.15
N HIS A 15 5.46 -8.46 3.20
CA HIS A 15 6.07 -7.13 3.12
C HIS A 15 6.36 -6.54 4.50
N MET A 16 5.90 -7.19 5.56
CA MET A 16 6.07 -6.76 6.94
C MET A 16 7.12 -7.58 7.67
N HIS A 17 7.81 -6.94 8.61
CA HIS A 17 8.70 -7.63 9.54
C HIS A 17 8.61 -7.01 10.92
N GLY A 18 8.99 -7.77 11.95
CA GLY A 18 8.94 -7.31 13.34
C GLY A 18 7.52 -7.03 13.84
N LEU A 19 6.54 -7.82 13.39
CA LEU A 19 5.15 -7.71 13.83
C LEU A 19 5.06 -7.84 15.36
N ARG A 20 4.35 -6.91 15.98
CA ARG A 20 4.13 -6.83 17.42
C ARG A 20 2.76 -6.23 17.72
N HIS A 21 2.32 -6.33 18.97
CA HIS A 21 1.14 -5.58 19.41
C HIS A 21 1.43 -4.08 19.34
N ALA A 22 0.48 -3.31 18.83
CA ALA A 22 0.60 -1.87 18.71
C ALA A 22 0.58 -1.20 20.09
N GLU A 23 1.34 -0.11 20.26
CA GLU A 23 1.28 0.68 21.50
C GLU A 23 -0.09 1.34 21.67
N LYS A 24 -0.73 1.68 20.55
CA LYS A 24 -2.07 2.20 20.47
C LYS A 24 -2.81 1.50 19.36
N GLU A 25 -3.97 0.95 19.66
CA GLU A 25 -4.85 0.34 18.66
C GLU A 25 -5.42 1.40 17.71
N LEU A 26 -5.60 1.02 16.44
CA LEU A 26 -6.29 1.84 15.44
C LEU A 26 -7.73 1.36 15.29
N ASP A 27 -8.67 2.20 15.71
CA ASP A 27 -10.08 2.01 15.38
C ASP A 27 -10.34 2.52 13.95
N MET A 28 -10.49 1.58 13.03
CA MET A 28 -10.62 1.83 11.60
C MET A 28 -12.09 1.74 11.19
N HIS A 29 -12.67 2.87 10.78
CA HIS A 29 -14.01 2.93 10.20
C HIS A 29 -13.93 3.13 8.69
N THR A 30 -14.56 2.21 7.95
CA THR A 30 -14.70 2.30 6.49
C THR A 30 -16.16 2.16 6.08
N TYR A 31 -16.46 2.42 4.81
CA TYR A 31 -17.78 2.15 4.25
C TYR A 31 -18.20 0.67 4.35
N VAL A 32 -17.23 -0.25 4.37
CA VAL A 32 -17.46 -1.70 4.43
C VAL A 32 -17.65 -2.19 5.87
N GLY A 33 -17.38 -1.34 6.87
CA GLY A 33 -17.52 -1.67 8.29
C GLY A 33 -16.40 -1.07 9.13
N SER A 34 -16.44 -1.38 10.42
CA SER A 34 -15.45 -0.97 11.42
C SER A 34 -14.66 -2.15 11.95
N ARG A 35 -13.38 -1.95 12.25
CA ARG A 35 -12.50 -2.94 12.88
C ARG A 35 -11.40 -2.27 13.68
N VAL A 36 -10.90 -3.00 14.68
CA VAL A 36 -9.76 -2.58 15.49
C VAL A 36 -8.52 -3.28 14.97
N LEU A 37 -7.47 -2.52 14.65
CA LEU A 37 -6.15 -3.05 14.32
C LEU A 37 -5.24 -2.94 15.55
N ASP A 38 -4.79 -4.09 16.04
CA ASP A 38 -4.03 -4.23 17.29
C ASP A 38 -2.57 -4.63 17.06
N LYS A 39 -2.17 -4.80 15.80
CA LYS A 39 -0.81 -5.17 15.40
C LYS A 39 -0.16 -4.09 14.55
N GLU A 40 1.12 -3.92 14.75
CA GLU A 40 1.98 -3.06 13.94
C GLU A 40 3.29 -3.76 13.59
N GLY A 41 3.98 -3.29 12.56
CA GLY A 41 5.31 -3.74 12.21
C GLY A 41 5.94 -2.84 11.17
N PHE A 42 7.05 -3.26 10.59
CA PHE A 42 7.83 -2.44 9.69
C PHE A 42 7.64 -2.84 8.22
N LEU A 43 7.38 -1.87 7.36
CA LEU A 43 7.27 -2.05 5.91
C LEU A 43 8.63 -1.80 5.25
N GLY A 44 9.38 -2.85 4.95
CA GLY A 44 10.70 -2.73 4.29
C GLY A 44 11.68 -1.82 5.02
N ARG A 45 11.97 -0.63 4.48
CA ARG A 45 12.82 0.40 5.13
C ARG A 45 12.03 1.67 5.50
N PHE A 46 10.71 1.61 5.49
CA PHE A 46 9.88 2.71 5.94
C PHE A 46 10.10 2.92 7.45
N PRO A 47 10.51 4.12 7.91
CA PRO A 47 11.00 4.31 9.27
C PRO A 47 9.97 4.07 10.38
N PRO A 48 8.72 4.60 10.30
CA PRO A 48 7.76 4.35 11.35
C PRO A 48 7.07 2.99 11.16
N PRO A 49 6.67 2.34 12.26
CA PRO A 49 5.82 1.16 12.19
C PRO A 49 4.47 1.53 11.55
N VAL A 50 3.90 0.58 10.83
CA VAL A 50 2.60 0.67 10.16
C VAL A 50 1.67 -0.41 10.68
N TYR A 51 0.36 -0.17 10.61
CA TYR A 51 -0.62 -1.12 11.13
C TYR A 51 -0.73 -2.34 10.21
N HIS A 52 -0.87 -3.50 10.83
CA HIS A 52 -1.18 -4.74 10.16
C HIS A 52 -2.71 -4.93 10.10
N ASN A 53 -3.22 -5.26 8.92
CA ASN A 53 -4.63 -5.45 8.68
C ASN A 53 -4.85 -6.79 7.98
N GLU A 54 -4.95 -7.86 8.76
CA GLU A 54 -5.08 -9.25 8.29
C GLU A 54 -6.30 -9.44 7.39
N ASP A 55 -7.40 -8.74 7.69
CA ASP A 55 -8.64 -8.78 6.90
C ASP A 55 -8.66 -7.70 5.80
N GLY A 56 -7.52 -7.07 5.50
CA GLY A 56 -7.40 -6.04 4.48
C GLY A 56 -7.47 -6.61 3.07
N ILE A 57 -8.22 -5.96 2.18
CA ILE A 57 -8.28 -6.33 0.75
C ILE A 57 -7.20 -5.65 -0.09
N ALA A 58 -6.53 -4.64 0.47
CA ALA A 58 -5.46 -3.88 -0.17
C ALA A 58 -4.63 -3.14 0.88
N ASN A 59 -3.36 -2.91 0.55
CA ASN A 59 -2.49 -2.01 1.30
C ASN A 59 -2.96 -0.56 1.10
N VAL A 60 -3.18 0.16 2.19
CA VAL A 60 -3.58 1.57 2.16
C VAL A 60 -2.41 2.40 2.64
N LEU A 61 -1.88 3.25 1.76
CA LEU A 61 -0.86 4.22 2.14
C LEU A 61 -1.52 5.57 2.46
N ALA A 62 -1.19 6.13 3.62
CA ALA A 62 -1.54 7.49 3.98
C ALA A 62 -0.44 8.45 3.48
N MET A 63 -0.74 9.23 2.44
CA MET A 63 0.24 10.16 1.85
C MET A 63 0.77 11.17 2.88
N ARG A 64 -0.07 11.57 3.84
CA ARG A 64 0.33 12.43 4.97
C ARG A 64 1.51 11.84 5.75
N GLU A 65 1.46 10.55 6.08
CA GLU A 65 2.54 9.89 6.83
C GLU A 65 3.81 9.76 5.99
N MET A 66 3.67 9.52 4.69
CA MET A 66 4.81 9.51 3.77
C MET A 66 5.48 10.89 3.69
N ILE A 67 4.70 11.97 3.53
CA ILE A 67 5.24 13.33 3.49
C ILE A 67 5.88 13.72 4.83
N ALA A 68 5.23 13.39 5.96
CA ALA A 68 5.76 13.63 7.29
C ALA A 68 7.07 12.86 7.54
N GLY A 69 7.23 11.67 6.95
CA GLY A 69 8.47 10.89 6.94
C GLY A 69 9.56 11.45 6.03
N GLY A 70 9.33 12.56 5.33
CA GLY A 70 10.30 13.22 4.46
C GLY A 70 10.35 12.70 3.03
N TYR A 71 9.41 11.83 2.63
CA TYR A 71 9.36 11.32 1.27
C TYR A 71 8.82 12.38 0.30
N CYS A 72 9.46 12.51 -0.85
CA CYS A 72 8.92 13.28 -1.97
C CYS A 72 7.98 12.38 -2.79
N ILE A 73 6.81 12.90 -3.16
CA ILE A 73 5.85 12.19 -4.01
C ILE A 73 5.62 13.05 -5.25
N THR A 74 5.76 12.46 -6.44
CA THR A 74 5.47 13.13 -7.71
C THR A 74 4.46 12.34 -8.50
N MET A 75 3.57 13.03 -9.20
CA MET A 75 2.63 12.44 -10.14
C MET A 75 2.52 13.37 -11.33
N ASP A 76 2.79 12.83 -12.52
CA ASP A 76 2.63 13.55 -13.79
C ASP A 76 1.76 12.68 -14.70
N THR A 77 0.46 13.00 -14.74
CA THR A 77 -0.53 12.23 -15.49
C THR A 77 -0.40 12.36 -17.01
N ASP A 78 0.32 13.37 -17.50
CA ASP A 78 0.62 13.50 -18.93
C ASP A 78 1.73 12.53 -19.34
N ALA A 79 2.59 12.13 -18.40
CA ALA A 79 3.63 11.13 -18.60
C ALA A 79 3.15 9.70 -18.31
N ASP A 80 2.59 9.46 -17.13
CA ASP A 80 2.12 8.14 -16.70
C ASP A 80 0.96 8.25 -15.70
N ASN A 81 -0.01 7.33 -15.76
CA ASN A 81 -1.08 7.25 -14.75
C ASN A 81 -0.60 6.52 -13.49
N ALA A 82 0.42 7.08 -12.85
CA ALA A 82 1.10 6.54 -11.70
C ALA A 82 1.63 7.66 -10.80
N PHE A 83 1.71 7.41 -9.49
CA PHE A 83 2.49 8.27 -8.60
C PHE A 83 3.77 7.57 -8.17
N ILE A 84 4.83 8.36 -8.01
CA ILE A 84 6.16 7.92 -7.65
C ILE A 84 6.50 8.45 -6.28
N VAL A 85 6.87 7.55 -5.38
CA VAL A 85 7.48 7.89 -4.10
C VAL A 85 9.00 7.83 -4.27
N HIS A 86 9.67 8.95 -4.05
CA HIS A 86 11.13 9.05 -4.07
C HIS A 86 11.67 8.69 -2.69
N CYS A 87 12.40 7.58 -2.63
CA CYS A 87 13.06 7.10 -1.42
C CYS A 87 14.55 7.42 -1.45
N ASP A 88 15.24 7.19 -0.32
CA ASP A 88 16.68 7.41 -0.22
C ASP A 88 17.50 6.62 -1.25
N GLY A 89 18.57 7.27 -1.73
CA GLY A 89 19.57 6.66 -2.61
C GLY A 89 19.08 6.41 -4.03
N ASN A 90 18.30 7.34 -4.61
CA ASN A 90 17.69 7.26 -5.95
C ASN A 90 16.68 6.10 -6.12
N ARG A 91 16.27 5.44 -5.04
CA ARG A 91 15.25 4.39 -5.10
C ARG A 91 13.88 5.04 -5.27
N LYS A 92 13.04 4.40 -6.08
CA LYS A 92 11.68 4.86 -6.35
C LYS A 92 10.71 3.71 -6.15
N MET A 93 9.57 4.00 -5.55
CA MET A 93 8.41 3.10 -5.52
C MET A 93 7.36 3.67 -6.45
N GLN A 94 6.97 2.91 -7.47
CA GLN A 94 5.97 3.31 -8.45
C GLN A 94 4.63 2.68 -8.11
N PHE A 95 3.58 3.49 -8.06
CA PHE A 95 2.22 3.03 -7.82
C PHE A 95 1.36 3.34 -9.05
N VAL A 96 0.86 2.31 -9.71
CA VAL A 96 0.12 2.42 -10.99
C VAL A 96 -1.39 2.40 -10.76
N ASN A 97 -2.14 3.18 -11.53
CA ASN A 97 -3.59 3.20 -11.46
C ASN A 97 -4.19 1.89 -11.99
N CYS A 98 -4.94 1.20 -11.14
CA CYS A 98 -5.73 0.02 -11.41
C CYS A 98 -7.19 0.33 -11.08
N LYS A 99 -7.98 0.77 -12.09
CA LYS A 99 -9.42 1.13 -11.97
C LYS A 99 -9.70 2.13 -10.83
N GLY A 100 -8.90 3.17 -10.73
CA GLY A 100 -9.09 4.22 -9.72
C GLY A 100 -8.41 3.95 -8.37
N VAL A 101 -7.72 2.82 -8.21
CA VAL A 101 -6.88 2.53 -7.04
C VAL A 101 -5.43 2.38 -7.49
N TYR A 102 -4.49 3.01 -6.77
CA TYR A 102 -3.07 2.91 -7.10
C TYR A 102 -2.40 1.76 -6.35
N VAL A 103 -1.70 0.90 -7.07
CA VAL A 103 -1.07 -0.32 -6.52
C VAL A 103 0.44 -0.29 -6.77
N LEU A 104 1.23 -0.70 -5.77
CA LEU A 104 2.69 -0.78 -5.87
C LEU A 104 3.09 -1.72 -7.00
N GLU A 105 3.85 -1.22 -7.97
CA GLU A 105 4.46 -1.99 -9.04
C GLU A 105 5.76 -2.63 -8.53
N GLN A 106 5.80 -3.97 -8.45
CA GLN A 106 7.02 -4.70 -8.10
C GLN A 106 7.93 -4.78 -9.33
N LEU A 107 8.91 -3.88 -9.44
CA LEU A 107 9.95 -3.94 -10.47
C LEU A 107 10.98 -5.03 -10.15
N GLY A 108 11.03 -6.08 -10.98
CA GLY A 108 12.17 -7.01 -11.06
C GLY A 108 12.11 -8.29 -10.21
N ALA A 109 11.01 -8.59 -9.52
CA ALA A 109 10.82 -9.93 -8.98
C ALA A 109 10.54 -10.90 -10.14
N ASN A 110 11.26 -12.02 -10.19
CA ASN A 110 10.74 -13.20 -10.88
C ASN A 110 9.33 -13.40 -10.33
N VAL A 111 8.33 -13.14 -11.16
CA VAL A 111 6.94 -13.23 -10.74
C VAL A 111 6.71 -14.68 -10.33
N GLU A 112 6.69 -14.93 -9.03
CA GLU A 112 6.25 -16.20 -8.45
C GLU A 112 4.97 -16.61 -9.19
N PRO A 113 4.84 -17.86 -9.63
CA PRO A 113 3.62 -18.35 -10.29
C PRO A 113 2.45 -18.24 -9.30
N GLY A 114 1.84 -17.06 -9.23
CA GLY A 114 0.88 -16.61 -8.22
C GLY A 114 0.75 -15.09 -8.14
N ALA A 115 1.84 -14.31 -8.27
CA ALA A 115 1.77 -12.83 -8.32
C ALA A 115 1.29 -12.29 -9.69
N LYS A 116 1.35 -13.13 -10.73
CA LYS A 116 0.56 -12.93 -11.96
C LYS A 116 -0.93 -13.02 -11.67
N GLU A 117 -1.39 -13.71 -10.63
CA GLU A 117 -2.82 -13.88 -10.37
C GLU A 117 -3.43 -12.64 -9.72
N THR A 118 -2.78 -11.90 -8.82
CA THR A 118 -3.40 -10.67 -8.28
C THR A 118 -3.56 -9.58 -9.36
N SER A 119 -2.59 -9.44 -10.26
CA SER A 119 -2.66 -8.51 -11.39
C SER A 119 -3.49 -9.06 -12.59
N ALA A 120 -3.54 -10.37 -12.83
CA ALA A 120 -4.35 -10.99 -13.89
C ALA A 120 -5.79 -11.34 -13.47
N MET A 121 -6.07 -11.63 -12.20
CA MET A 121 -7.43 -11.77 -11.64
C MET A 121 -8.19 -10.46 -11.83
N TYR A 122 -7.51 -9.33 -11.62
CA TYR A 122 -8.10 -8.01 -11.83
C TYR A 122 -8.40 -7.70 -13.31
N ARG A 123 -7.61 -8.28 -14.24
CA ARG A 123 -7.84 -8.22 -15.69
C ARG A 123 -8.97 -9.18 -16.13
N ARG A 124 -9.14 -10.34 -15.50
CA ARG A 124 -10.22 -11.32 -15.81
C ARG A 124 -11.59 -10.93 -15.26
N GLN A 125 -11.66 -10.22 -14.13
CA GLN A 125 -12.95 -9.72 -13.59
C GLN A 125 -13.55 -8.56 -14.40
N LEU A 126 -12.84 -7.98 -15.38
CA LEU A 126 -13.35 -6.90 -16.25
C LEU A 126 -13.93 -7.35 -17.57
N SER A 127 -13.58 -8.53 -18.07
CA SER A 127 -14.06 -9.01 -19.36
C SER A 127 -15.53 -9.51 -19.32
N ASN A 128 -16.20 -9.38 -18.17
CA ASN A 128 -17.59 -9.76 -17.94
C ASN A 128 -18.48 -8.57 -17.55
N PHE A 129 -18.05 -7.33 -17.79
CA PHE A 129 -18.88 -6.13 -17.72
C PHE A 129 -18.62 -5.22 -18.93
#